data_AF-A0A959RZU5-F1
#
_entry.id   AF-A0A959RZU5-F1
#
_cell.length_a   1.000
_cell.length_b   1.000
_cell.length_c   1.000
_cell.angle_alpha   90.00
_cell.angle_beta   90.00
_cell.angle_gamma   90.00
#
_symmetry.space_group_name_H-M   'P 1'
#
loop_
_entity.id
_entity.type
_entity.pdbx_description
1 polymer ?
#
loop_
_entity_poly.entity_id
_entity_poly.type
_entity_poly.pdbx_seq_one_letter_code
_entity_poly.pdbx_strand_id
1 'polypeptide(L)'
;EKSINAGLDMIMIPNGPTEQGKIGDNGQVQNTYLDFITYLKELVNEGKVSQPRIDDAVRRILTSKFNLDLFNKTKTDINLTAKVGSTEHREIARKCVQQSLVLLKNENKTLPISKDIKNIVVAGRGANDLGMQCGGWTISWQGSHGEIIKGGTTILTAIKNTVSKNTNVTNSLDENSMKNSDLIIIVVGEDPYAEGVGDRKDLNLSIEDLNMIKKAKNSSKPIVVILLSGRPMLLNNILEDCNAVVAAWLPGTEGQGIADVLFGDFSFTGKLSQTWPKSMDQIPINVGDVEYNPLFPFGYGLSY
;
A
#
# COMPACT_ATOMS: atom_id res chain seq x y z
N GLU A 1 20.53 29.73 -1.35
CA GLU A 1 19.94 31.04 -1.74
C GLU A 1 18.53 30.91 -2.28
N LYS A 2 18.33 30.43 -3.52
CA LYS A 2 17.01 30.38 -4.20
C LYS A 2 15.89 29.78 -3.36
N SER A 3 16.13 28.62 -2.73
CA SER A 3 15.13 27.95 -1.87
C SER A 3 14.69 28.80 -0.69
N ILE A 4 15.64 29.45 0.00
CA ILE A 4 15.36 30.31 1.16
C ILE A 4 14.61 31.57 0.74
N ASN A 5 15.05 32.21 -0.35
CA ASN A 5 14.38 33.41 -0.88
C ASN A 5 12.99 33.09 -1.47
N ALA A 6 12.75 31.86 -1.92
CA ALA A 6 11.43 31.37 -2.31
C ALA A 6 10.49 31.14 -1.10
N GLY A 7 11.01 31.19 0.13
CA GLY A 7 10.23 31.10 1.36
C GLY A 7 10.28 29.75 2.08
N LEU A 8 11.22 28.85 1.75
CA LEU A 8 11.44 27.66 2.58
C LEU A 8 12.03 28.05 3.93
N ASP A 9 11.43 27.52 5.00
CA ASP A 9 11.81 27.86 6.37
C ASP A 9 12.75 26.83 7.00
N MET A 10 12.61 25.55 6.63
CA MET A 10 13.43 24.44 7.11
C MET A 10 13.93 23.63 5.91
N ILE A 11 15.24 23.40 5.85
CA ILE A 11 15.86 22.62 4.78
C ILE A 11 16.29 21.26 5.34
N MET A 12 15.77 20.19 4.75
CA MET A 12 16.17 18.83 5.07
C MET A 12 17.50 18.52 4.36
N ILE A 13 18.62 18.80 5.04
CA ILE A 13 19.94 18.29 4.65
C ILE A 13 20.28 17.15 5.60
N PRO A 14 20.06 15.89 5.21
CA PRO A 14 20.13 14.76 6.13
C PRO A 14 21.57 14.28 6.39
N ASN A 15 22.52 14.70 5.54
CA ASN A 15 23.86 14.12 5.54
C ASN A 15 24.76 14.78 6.59
N GLY A 16 25.46 13.93 7.33
CA GLY A 16 26.46 14.33 8.31
C GLY A 16 27.81 14.69 7.68
N PRO A 17 28.79 15.16 8.49
CA PRO A 17 30.10 15.60 8.01
C PRO A 17 30.89 14.50 7.29
N THR A 18 30.63 13.23 7.62
CA THR A 18 31.32 12.08 7.02
C THR A 18 30.95 11.84 5.57
N GLU A 19 29.87 12.45 5.08
CA GLU A 19 29.39 12.25 3.72
C GLU A 19 29.85 13.36 2.75
N GLN A 20 30.59 14.35 3.25
CA GLN A 20 31.06 15.47 2.43
C GLN A 20 31.91 14.95 1.26
N GLY A 21 31.55 15.35 0.04
CA GLY A 21 32.31 14.98 -1.16
C GLY A 21 32.07 13.57 -1.68
N LYS A 22 31.28 12.73 -0.97
CA LYS A 22 30.89 11.41 -1.46
C LYS A 22 29.80 11.51 -2.52
N ILE A 23 29.76 10.55 -3.43
CA ILE A 23 28.69 10.41 -4.39
C ILE A 23 27.55 9.63 -3.72
N GLY A 24 26.36 10.22 -3.64
CA GLY A 24 25.16 9.55 -3.13
C GLY A 24 24.56 8.60 -4.15
N ASP A 25 23.54 7.85 -3.73
CA ASP A 25 22.84 6.86 -4.58
C ASP A 25 22.20 7.48 -5.84
N ASN A 26 21.96 8.80 -5.82
CA ASN A 26 21.48 9.57 -6.96
C ASN A 26 22.60 10.05 -7.92
N GLY A 27 23.85 9.62 -7.71
CA GLY A 27 25.00 9.99 -8.53
C GLY A 27 25.52 11.42 -8.30
N GLN A 28 24.98 12.15 -7.32
CA GLN A 28 25.39 13.52 -7.01
C GLN A 28 26.32 13.57 -5.80
N VAL A 29 27.23 14.54 -5.79
CA VAL A 29 28.05 14.83 -4.60
C VAL A 29 27.12 15.25 -3.46
N GLN A 30 27.20 14.54 -2.34
CA GLN A 30 26.41 14.85 -1.17
C GLN A 30 26.88 16.14 -0.52
N ASN A 31 25.94 17.05 -0.31
CA ASN A 31 26.10 18.19 0.56
C ASN A 31 25.77 17.82 2.00
N THR A 32 26.44 18.45 2.95
CA THR A 32 26.24 18.22 4.39
C THR A 32 25.51 19.38 5.05
N TYR A 33 24.97 19.16 6.25
CA TYR A 33 24.38 20.25 7.02
C TYR A 33 25.43 21.33 7.36
N LEU A 34 26.72 20.98 7.48
CA LEU A 34 27.80 21.94 7.71
C LEU A 34 28.00 22.86 6.51
N ASP A 35 28.01 22.29 5.30
CA ASP A 35 28.09 23.07 4.06
C ASP A 35 26.91 24.03 3.97
N PHE A 36 25.70 23.53 4.23
CA PHE A 36 24.49 24.34 4.19
C PHE A 36 24.53 25.50 5.18
N ILE A 37 24.93 25.25 6.44
CA ILE A 37 25.04 26.30 7.47
C ILE A 37 26.09 27.34 7.06
N THR A 38 27.25 26.89 6.57
CA THR A 38 28.35 27.75 6.15
C THR A 38 27.90 28.67 5.01
N TYR A 39 27.39 28.09 3.93
CA TYR A 39 26.95 28.86 2.77
C TYR A 39 25.74 29.74 3.08
N LEU A 40 24.81 29.31 3.95
CA LEU A 40 23.69 30.17 4.33
C LEU A 40 24.17 31.42 5.09
N LYS A 41 25.16 31.28 6.00
CA LYS A 41 25.75 32.43 6.71
C LYS A 41 26.47 33.38 5.75
N GLU A 42 27.23 32.84 4.80
CA GLU A 42 27.89 33.63 3.77
C GLU A 42 26.87 34.40 2.93
N LEU A 43 25.81 33.75 2.47
CA LEU A 43 24.74 34.39 1.69
C LEU A 43 24.04 35.51 2.47
N VAL A 44 23.90 35.38 3.80
CA VAL A 44 23.37 36.44 4.66
C VAL A 44 24.36 37.60 4.77
N ASN A 45 25.64 37.32 4.98
CA ASN A 45 26.70 38.34 5.04
C ASN A 45 26.86 39.10 3.72
N GLU A 46 26.67 38.41 2.59
CA GLU A 46 26.67 38.99 1.24
C GLU A 46 25.38 39.76 0.90
N GLY A 47 24.37 39.72 1.77
CA GLY A 47 23.06 40.36 1.53
C GLY A 47 22.18 39.65 0.50
N LYS A 48 22.58 38.48 0.01
CA LYS A 48 21.80 37.66 -0.95
C LYS A 48 20.61 36.97 -0.29
N VAL A 49 20.68 36.73 1.02
CA VAL A 49 19.54 36.34 1.86
C VAL A 49 19.40 37.39 2.95
N SER A 50 18.23 38.03 3.03
CA SER A 50 18.03 39.13 3.99
C SER A 50 17.83 38.61 5.42
N GLN A 51 18.32 39.35 6.43
CA GLN A 51 18.06 39.02 7.84
C GLN A 51 16.54 38.90 8.14
N PRO A 52 15.66 39.78 7.63
CA PRO A 52 14.21 39.59 7.79
C PRO A 52 13.67 38.25 7.25
N ARG A 53 14.26 37.68 6.19
CA ARG A 53 13.89 36.34 5.68
C ARG A 53 14.31 35.24 6.65
N ILE A 54 15.49 35.36 7.26
CA ILE A 54 15.94 34.44 8.32
C ILE A 54 15.02 34.57 9.55
N ASP A 55 14.70 35.78 9.98
CA ASP A 55 13.83 36.03 11.13
C ASP A 55 12.43 35.46 10.91
N ASP A 56 11.86 35.56 9.69
CA ASP A 56 10.57 34.96 9.37
C ASP A 56 10.59 33.43 9.45
N ALA A 57 11.62 32.81 8.87
CA ALA A 57 11.80 31.35 8.92
C ALA A 57 11.94 30.83 10.36
N VAL A 58 12.81 31.49 11.15
CA VAL A 58 13.01 31.14 12.56
C VAL A 58 11.74 31.37 13.37
N ARG A 59 11.02 32.47 13.16
CA ARG A 59 9.73 32.74 13.83
C ARG A 59 8.73 31.61 13.59
N ARG A 60 8.59 31.12 12.35
CA ARG A 60 7.68 30.03 12.00
C ARG A 60 8.06 28.72 12.69
N ILE A 61 9.36 28.37 12.67
CA ILE A 61 9.87 27.17 13.35
C ILE A 61 9.64 27.26 14.86
N LEU A 62 10.00 28.38 15.49
CA LEU A 62 9.83 28.56 16.93
C LEU A 62 8.36 28.57 17.32
N THR A 63 7.48 29.20 16.54
CA THR A 63 6.02 29.18 16.76
C THR A 63 5.50 27.74 16.81
N SER A 64 5.89 26.88 15.86
CA SER A 64 5.52 25.46 15.88
C SER A 64 6.06 24.74 17.12
N LYS A 65 7.31 25.02 17.53
CA LYS A 65 7.90 24.43 18.75
C LYS A 65 7.19 24.87 20.03
N PHE A 66 6.74 26.13 20.11
CA PHE A 66 5.94 26.64 21.23
C PHE A 66 4.53 26.04 21.25
N ASN A 67 3.85 25.96 20.10
CA ASN A 67 2.51 25.37 19.99
C ASN A 67 2.50 23.88 20.37
N LEU A 68 3.59 23.16 20.09
CA LEU A 68 3.78 21.76 20.48
C LEU A 68 4.32 21.59 21.92
N ASP A 69 4.51 22.70 22.65
CA ASP A 69 5.02 22.71 24.03
C ASP A 69 6.39 22.05 24.20
N LEU A 70 7.23 22.05 23.16
CA LEU A 70 8.52 21.33 23.15
C LEU A 70 9.57 21.96 24.10
N PHE A 71 9.35 23.20 24.55
CA PHE A 71 10.22 23.87 25.52
C PHE A 71 9.97 23.39 26.96
N ASN A 72 8.75 22.94 27.29
CA ASN A 72 8.43 22.37 28.59
C ASN A 72 8.51 20.84 28.58
N LYS A 73 8.11 20.19 27.46
CA LYS A 73 8.13 18.74 27.29
C LYS A 73 9.34 18.30 26.45
N THR A 74 10.52 18.34 27.08
CA THR A 74 11.81 18.09 26.41
C THR A 74 12.21 16.62 26.32
N LYS A 75 11.47 15.72 26.99
CA LYS A 75 11.77 14.28 27.04
C LYS A 75 10.60 13.46 26.51
N THR A 76 10.94 12.33 25.89
CA THR A 76 9.96 11.32 25.50
C THR A 76 9.32 10.70 26.73
N ASP A 77 8.00 10.51 26.70
CA ASP A 77 7.30 9.67 27.67
C ASP A 77 7.49 8.19 27.32
N ILE A 78 8.31 7.50 28.11
CA ILE A 78 8.63 6.08 27.90
C ILE A 78 7.41 5.17 27.99
N ASN A 79 6.36 5.58 28.71
CA ASN A 79 5.14 4.77 28.86
C ASN A 79 4.39 4.60 27.52
N LEU A 80 4.58 5.53 26.57
CA LEU A 80 3.97 5.44 25.25
C LEU A 80 4.56 4.33 24.37
N THR A 81 5.72 3.78 24.74
CA THR A 81 6.34 2.67 24.00
C THR A 81 5.40 1.48 23.88
N ALA A 82 4.62 1.18 24.93
CA ALA A 82 3.64 0.09 24.94
C ALA A 82 2.48 0.29 23.95
N LYS A 83 2.25 1.51 23.46
CA LYS A 83 1.23 1.80 22.44
C LYS A 83 1.68 1.42 21.02
N VAL A 84 2.98 1.31 20.77
CA VAL A 84 3.53 0.92 19.46
C VAL A 84 3.12 -0.51 19.14
N GLY A 85 2.34 -0.68 18.07
CA GLY A 85 1.85 -2.01 17.65
C GLY A 85 0.83 -2.65 18.61
N SER A 86 0.21 -1.85 19.49
CA SER A 86 -0.80 -2.33 20.45
C SER A 86 -2.02 -2.94 19.78
N THR A 87 -2.70 -3.85 20.48
CA THR A 87 -3.93 -4.51 20.00
C THR A 87 -5.01 -3.51 19.60
N GLU A 88 -5.19 -2.44 20.38
CA GLU A 88 -6.15 -1.36 20.09
C GLU A 88 -5.88 -0.70 18.72
N HIS A 89 -4.61 -0.38 18.42
CA HIS A 89 -4.26 0.19 17.11
C HIS A 89 -4.42 -0.83 15.98
N ARG A 90 -4.15 -2.12 16.25
CA ARG A 90 -4.34 -3.20 15.28
C ARG A 90 -5.82 -3.44 14.97
N GLU A 91 -6.70 -3.33 15.95
CA GLU A 91 -8.15 -3.40 15.74
C GLU A 91 -8.65 -2.25 14.86
N ILE A 92 -8.13 -1.03 15.07
CA ILE A 92 -8.40 0.11 14.20
C ILE A 92 -7.88 -0.17 12.78
N ALA A 93 -6.65 -0.67 12.64
CA ALA A 93 -6.08 -1.00 11.33
C ALA A 93 -6.88 -2.09 10.62
N ARG A 94 -7.30 -3.16 11.31
CA ARG A 94 -8.19 -4.20 10.79
C ARG A 94 -9.52 -3.62 10.29
N LYS A 95 -10.10 -2.66 11.02
CA LYS A 95 -11.31 -1.94 10.58
C LYS A 95 -11.05 -1.10 9.33
N CYS A 96 -9.92 -0.40 9.25
CA CYS A 96 -9.53 0.33 8.05
C CYS A 96 -9.37 -0.60 6.84
N VAL A 97 -8.81 -1.80 7.04
CA VAL A 97 -8.74 -2.84 5.99
C VAL A 97 -10.14 -3.22 5.52
N GLN A 98 -11.05 -3.58 6.43
CA GLN A 98 -12.44 -3.94 6.06
C GLN A 98 -13.12 -2.86 5.22
N GLN A 99 -12.92 -1.59 5.57
CA GLN A 99 -13.57 -0.45 4.94
C GLN A 99 -12.88 0.00 3.63
N SER A 100 -11.62 -0.37 3.40
CA SER A 100 -10.88 0.00 2.19
C SER A 100 -11.16 -0.91 1.00
N LEU A 101 -11.57 -2.16 1.25
CA LEU A 101 -11.78 -3.14 0.17
C LEU A 101 -12.90 -2.71 -0.76
N VAL A 102 -12.61 -2.76 -2.06
CA VAL A 102 -13.60 -2.49 -3.11
C VAL A 102 -13.88 -3.77 -3.88
N LEU A 103 -15.13 -4.23 -3.84
CA LEU A 103 -15.59 -5.36 -4.64
C LEU A 103 -15.84 -4.89 -6.07
N LEU A 104 -15.00 -5.32 -7.01
CA LEU A 104 -15.10 -4.89 -8.40
C LEU A 104 -16.04 -5.79 -9.22
N LYS A 105 -15.99 -7.09 -8.93
CA LYS A 105 -16.76 -8.13 -9.61
C LYS A 105 -17.21 -9.16 -8.57
N ASN A 106 -18.45 -9.65 -8.68
CA ASN A 106 -18.95 -10.80 -7.91
C ASN A 106 -20.06 -11.52 -8.69
N GLU A 107 -19.67 -12.47 -9.53
CA GLU A 107 -20.59 -13.31 -10.29
C GLU A 107 -21.07 -14.52 -9.49
N ASN A 108 -22.28 -14.99 -9.80
CA ASN A 108 -22.89 -16.19 -9.23
C ASN A 108 -22.92 -16.22 -7.69
N LYS A 109 -22.88 -15.05 -7.04
CA LYS A 109 -22.79 -14.93 -5.57
C LYS A 109 -21.61 -15.73 -5.00
N THR A 110 -20.45 -15.65 -5.67
CA THR A 110 -19.22 -16.33 -5.24
C THR A 110 -18.75 -15.84 -3.86
N LEU A 111 -18.94 -14.56 -3.58
CA LEU A 111 -18.78 -13.97 -2.24
C LEU A 111 -20.16 -13.61 -1.65
N PRO A 112 -20.36 -13.75 -0.32
CA PRO A 112 -19.37 -14.21 0.68
C PRO A 112 -19.12 -15.72 0.63
N ILE A 113 -17.92 -16.13 1.05
CA ILE A 113 -17.51 -17.54 1.11
C ILE A 113 -18.08 -18.16 2.39
N SER A 114 -18.63 -19.37 2.30
CA SER A 114 -19.00 -20.13 3.50
C SER A 114 -17.77 -20.48 4.34
N LYS A 115 -17.84 -20.23 5.65
CA LYS A 115 -16.79 -20.64 6.60
C LYS A 115 -16.67 -22.17 6.72
N ASP A 116 -17.70 -22.92 6.32
CA ASP A 116 -17.72 -24.39 6.32
C ASP A 116 -17.37 -24.99 4.94
N ILE A 117 -16.80 -24.20 4.02
CA ILE A 117 -16.26 -24.71 2.75
C ILE A 117 -15.28 -25.86 3.01
N LYS A 118 -15.32 -26.96 2.24
CA LYS A 118 -14.50 -28.14 2.56
C LYS A 118 -13.07 -27.96 2.12
N ASN A 119 -12.84 -27.51 0.90
CA ASN A 119 -11.49 -27.36 0.33
C ASN A 119 -11.32 -26.00 -0.32
N ILE A 120 -10.34 -25.24 0.15
CA ILE A 120 -9.99 -23.94 -0.41
C ILE A 120 -8.51 -23.91 -0.76
N VAL A 121 -8.20 -23.47 -1.97
CA VAL A 121 -6.83 -23.15 -2.39
C VAL A 121 -6.64 -21.65 -2.22
N VAL A 122 -5.56 -21.25 -1.55
CA VAL A 122 -5.14 -19.85 -1.45
C VAL A 122 -3.73 -19.78 -2.00
N ALA A 123 -3.55 -19.20 -3.18
CA ALA A 123 -2.27 -19.15 -3.88
C ALA A 123 -1.97 -17.74 -4.38
N GLY A 124 -0.81 -17.56 -5.00
CA GLY A 124 -0.32 -16.25 -5.46
C GLY A 124 0.76 -15.71 -4.55
N ARG A 125 1.63 -14.86 -5.13
CA ARG A 125 2.80 -14.31 -4.43
C ARG A 125 2.40 -13.52 -3.19
N GLY A 126 1.23 -12.88 -3.20
CA GLY A 126 0.72 -12.12 -2.07
C GLY A 126 -0.02 -12.94 -1.01
N ALA A 127 -0.25 -14.24 -1.22
CA ALA A 127 -1.10 -15.04 -0.34
C ALA A 127 -0.52 -15.14 1.08
N ASN A 128 0.79 -15.35 1.18
CA ASN A 128 1.50 -15.48 2.45
C ASN A 128 2.70 -14.55 2.55
N ASP A 129 2.56 -13.33 2.04
CA ASP A 129 3.62 -12.32 2.01
C ASP A 129 3.14 -11.04 2.70
N LEU A 130 3.61 -10.84 3.94
CA LEU A 130 3.23 -9.67 4.74
C LEU A 130 3.79 -8.38 4.15
N GLY A 131 4.98 -8.45 3.57
CA GLY A 131 5.65 -7.34 2.91
C GLY A 131 4.90 -6.83 1.69
N MET A 132 4.45 -7.74 0.82
CA MET A 132 3.68 -7.41 -0.37
C MET A 132 2.34 -6.74 -0.04
N GLN A 133 1.62 -7.21 1.01
CA GLN A 133 0.38 -6.57 1.44
C GLN A 133 0.61 -5.22 2.16
N CYS A 134 1.82 -4.93 2.62
CA CYS A 134 2.16 -3.62 3.20
C CYS A 134 2.66 -2.61 2.16
N GLY A 135 3.45 -3.05 1.17
CA GLY A 135 4.03 -2.19 0.16
C GLY A 135 5.24 -1.37 0.66
N GLY A 136 5.58 -0.30 -0.07
CA GLY A 136 6.67 0.60 0.29
C GLY A 136 6.41 1.36 1.60
N TRP A 137 7.43 2.05 2.09
CA TRP A 137 7.40 2.76 3.37
C TRP A 137 7.05 1.90 4.59
N THR A 138 7.24 0.59 4.50
CA THR A 138 7.02 -0.35 5.61
C THR A 138 8.34 -1.01 5.98
N ILE A 139 8.87 -0.65 7.16
CA ILE A 139 10.20 -1.01 7.69
C ILE A 139 11.36 -0.44 6.85
N SER A 140 11.42 -0.71 5.55
CA SER A 140 12.38 -0.14 4.60
C SER A 140 11.69 0.87 3.68
N TRP A 141 12.48 1.73 3.02
CA TRP A 141 11.96 2.74 2.09
C TRP A 141 11.14 2.13 0.96
N GLN A 142 11.74 1.19 0.21
CA GLN A 142 11.06 0.51 -0.89
C GLN A 142 10.11 -0.60 -0.43
N GLY A 143 10.08 -0.92 0.87
CA GLY A 143 9.49 -2.16 1.36
C GLY A 143 10.34 -3.38 0.98
N SER A 144 9.86 -4.55 1.38
CA SER A 144 10.49 -5.84 1.10
C SER A 144 9.42 -6.92 1.09
N HIS A 145 9.69 -8.06 0.46
CA HIS A 145 8.86 -9.27 0.55
C HIS A 145 9.08 -10.02 1.87
N GLY A 146 8.14 -10.90 2.22
CA GLY A 146 8.22 -11.84 3.35
C GLY A 146 7.68 -11.30 4.67
N GLU A 147 8.08 -11.91 5.78
CA GLU A 147 7.68 -11.50 7.14
C GLU A 147 8.54 -10.32 7.61
N ILE A 148 8.24 -9.11 7.12
CA ILE A 148 9.03 -7.90 7.41
C ILE A 148 8.83 -7.36 8.84
N ILE A 149 7.72 -7.71 9.50
CA ILE A 149 7.39 -7.26 10.86
C ILE A 149 6.67 -8.38 11.63
N LYS A 150 7.01 -8.53 12.92
CA LYS A 150 6.36 -9.51 13.79
C LYS A 150 4.93 -9.10 14.15
N GLY A 151 4.07 -10.10 14.27
CA GLY A 151 2.68 -9.94 14.72
C GLY A 151 1.72 -9.40 13.66
N GLY A 152 2.15 -9.28 12.40
CA GLY A 152 1.22 -9.11 11.28
C GLY A 152 0.52 -10.43 10.93
N THR A 153 -0.64 -10.31 10.28
CA THR A 153 -1.42 -11.46 9.80
C THR A 153 -1.47 -11.42 8.27
N THR A 154 -0.92 -12.46 7.63
CA THR A 154 -1.02 -12.62 6.17
C THR A 154 -2.43 -13.01 5.74
N ILE A 155 -2.78 -12.81 4.48
CA ILE A 155 -4.09 -13.22 3.93
C ILE A 155 -4.33 -14.74 4.09
N LEU A 156 -3.32 -15.57 3.83
CA LEU A 156 -3.40 -17.02 4.05
C LEU A 156 -3.70 -17.34 5.52
N THR A 157 -3.01 -16.68 6.45
CA THR A 157 -3.21 -16.88 7.90
C THR A 157 -4.60 -16.42 8.33
N ALA A 158 -5.05 -15.27 7.85
CA ALA A 158 -6.39 -14.75 8.08
C ALA A 158 -7.48 -15.71 7.61
N ILE A 159 -7.34 -16.27 6.40
CA ILE A 159 -8.29 -17.26 5.87
C ILE A 159 -8.31 -18.51 6.76
N LYS A 160 -7.13 -19.05 7.12
CA LYS A 160 -7.03 -20.20 8.03
C LYS A 160 -7.67 -19.96 9.40
N ASN A 161 -7.55 -18.75 9.94
CA ASN A 161 -8.16 -18.36 11.21
C ASN A 161 -9.69 -18.23 11.13
N THR A 162 -10.24 -18.00 9.93
CA THR A 162 -11.65 -17.66 9.73
C THR A 162 -12.50 -18.88 9.38
N VAL A 163 -11.95 -19.82 8.62
CA VAL A 163 -12.67 -21.03 8.22
C VAL A 163 -12.84 -22.02 9.38
N SER A 164 -13.77 -22.94 9.21
CA SER A 164 -14.00 -24.05 10.11
C SER A 164 -12.76 -24.91 10.27
N LYS A 165 -12.58 -25.54 11.44
CA LYS A 165 -11.46 -26.48 11.68
C LYS A 165 -11.46 -27.69 10.75
N ASN A 166 -12.60 -27.98 10.11
CA ASN A 166 -12.78 -29.06 9.15
C ASN A 166 -12.45 -28.64 7.70
N THR A 167 -12.21 -27.36 7.45
CA THR A 167 -11.82 -26.84 6.14
C THR A 167 -10.35 -27.14 5.87
N ASN A 168 -10.08 -27.76 4.74
CA ASN A 168 -8.72 -27.94 4.24
C ASN A 168 -8.29 -26.71 3.44
N VAL A 169 -7.30 -25.98 3.95
CA VAL A 169 -6.70 -24.80 3.30
C VAL A 169 -5.33 -25.17 2.74
N THR A 170 -5.19 -25.16 1.41
CA THR A 170 -3.92 -25.46 0.73
C THR A 170 -3.29 -24.21 0.14
N ASN A 171 -1.98 -24.02 0.33
CA ASN A 171 -1.19 -22.93 -0.27
C ASN A 171 -0.32 -23.42 -1.43
N SER A 172 -0.96 -24.05 -2.42
CA SER A 172 -0.32 -24.54 -3.64
C SER A 172 -1.37 -24.61 -4.75
N LEU A 173 -0.99 -24.17 -5.94
CA LEU A 173 -1.82 -24.25 -7.15
C LEU A 173 -1.30 -25.36 -8.08
N ASP A 174 -1.23 -26.58 -7.57
CA ASP A 174 -0.96 -27.79 -8.36
C ASP A 174 -2.24 -28.46 -8.85
N GLU A 175 -2.12 -29.42 -9.78
CA GLU A 175 -3.26 -30.09 -10.42
C GLU A 175 -4.18 -30.78 -9.41
N ASN A 176 -3.61 -31.43 -8.40
CA ASN A 176 -4.37 -32.15 -7.38
C ASN A 176 -5.17 -31.17 -6.50
N SER A 177 -4.53 -30.09 -6.06
CA SER A 177 -5.14 -29.04 -5.25
C SER A 177 -6.28 -28.36 -6.02
N MET A 178 -6.06 -28.02 -7.29
CA MET A 178 -7.10 -27.45 -8.15
C MET A 178 -8.31 -28.38 -8.32
N LYS A 179 -8.07 -29.67 -8.63
CA LYS A 179 -9.14 -30.65 -8.86
C LYS A 179 -10.03 -30.85 -7.62
N ASN A 180 -9.41 -30.90 -6.45
CA ASN A 180 -10.09 -31.19 -5.18
C ASN A 180 -10.63 -29.94 -4.46
N SER A 181 -10.31 -28.74 -4.94
CA SER A 181 -10.82 -27.49 -4.35
C SER A 181 -12.31 -27.27 -4.67
N ASP A 182 -12.99 -26.58 -3.76
CA ASP A 182 -14.33 -26.02 -3.96
C ASP A 182 -14.26 -24.56 -4.40
N LEU A 183 -13.18 -23.86 -4.02
CA LEU A 183 -12.90 -22.46 -4.35
C LEU A 183 -11.39 -22.24 -4.44
N ILE A 184 -10.96 -21.37 -5.35
CA ILE A 184 -9.58 -20.90 -5.46
C ILE A 184 -9.52 -19.38 -5.21
N ILE A 185 -8.71 -18.97 -4.24
CA ILE A 185 -8.33 -17.58 -4.00
C ILE A 185 -6.92 -17.36 -4.56
N ILE A 186 -6.78 -16.39 -5.47
CA ILE A 186 -5.50 -15.99 -6.06
C ILE A 186 -5.16 -14.57 -5.61
N VAL A 187 -4.05 -14.41 -4.89
CA VAL A 187 -3.58 -13.13 -4.36
C VAL A 187 -2.37 -12.65 -5.16
N VAL A 188 -2.57 -11.62 -5.96
CA VAL A 188 -1.63 -11.10 -6.96
C VAL A 188 -1.51 -9.59 -6.84
N GLY A 189 -0.51 -8.99 -7.48
CA GLY A 189 -0.35 -7.56 -7.34
C GLY A 189 1.02 -7.00 -7.70
N GLU A 190 1.18 -5.73 -7.34
CA GLU A 190 2.46 -5.04 -7.45
C GLU A 190 3.43 -5.50 -6.35
N ASP A 191 4.72 -5.49 -6.66
CA ASP A 191 5.77 -5.59 -5.65
C ASP A 191 5.83 -4.31 -4.80
N PRO A 192 6.39 -4.34 -3.59
CA PRO A 192 6.64 -3.12 -2.82
C PRO A 192 7.49 -2.10 -3.60
N TYR A 193 7.07 -0.83 -3.59
CA TYR A 193 7.82 0.29 -4.15
C TYR A 193 7.51 1.58 -3.39
N ALA A 194 8.42 2.56 -3.48
CA ALA A 194 8.21 3.92 -3.03
C ALA A 194 8.77 4.94 -4.04
N GLU A 195 8.05 6.06 -4.18
CA GLU A 195 8.44 7.21 -5.01
C GLU A 195 8.71 6.81 -6.48
N GLY A 196 9.75 7.38 -7.10
CA GLY A 196 10.04 7.20 -8.52
C GLY A 196 10.40 5.76 -8.94
N VAL A 197 10.73 4.87 -8.00
CA VAL A 197 10.88 3.43 -8.30
C VAL A 197 9.54 2.81 -8.71
N GLY A 198 8.43 3.38 -8.24
CA GLY A 198 7.08 2.99 -8.63
C GLY A 198 6.63 3.53 -9.99
N ASP A 199 7.40 4.39 -10.65
CA ASP A 199 7.02 4.96 -11.95
C ASP A 199 7.03 3.87 -13.02
N ARG A 200 5.90 3.69 -13.70
CA ARG A 200 5.71 2.64 -14.71
C ARG A 200 5.09 3.21 -15.96
N LYS A 201 5.63 2.77 -17.12
CA LYS A 201 5.04 3.03 -18.45
C LYS A 201 3.93 2.03 -18.81
N ASP A 202 3.77 1.00 -18.00
CA ASP A 202 2.76 -0.05 -18.20
C ASP A 202 2.26 -0.54 -16.82
N LEU A 203 0.95 -0.49 -16.63
CA LEU A 203 0.23 -0.90 -15.42
C LEU A 203 -0.39 -2.31 -15.54
N ASN A 204 0.08 -3.14 -16.46
CA ASN A 204 -0.24 -4.57 -16.47
C ASN A 204 0.30 -5.29 -15.22
N LEU A 205 -0.40 -6.35 -14.79
CA LEU A 205 0.15 -7.31 -13.84
C LEU A 205 1.36 -8.04 -14.43
N SER A 206 2.19 -8.61 -13.55
CA SER A 206 3.32 -9.43 -13.98
C SER A 206 2.83 -10.65 -14.77
N ILE A 207 3.67 -11.13 -15.70
CA ILE A 207 3.38 -12.33 -16.48
C ILE A 207 3.17 -13.54 -15.56
N GLU A 208 3.89 -13.59 -14.44
CA GLU A 208 3.74 -14.64 -13.43
C GLU A 208 2.33 -14.65 -12.82
N ASP A 209 1.82 -13.49 -12.41
CA ASP A 209 0.48 -13.36 -11.82
C ASP A 209 -0.61 -13.70 -12.84
N LEU A 210 -0.47 -13.22 -14.09
CA LEU A 210 -1.40 -13.55 -15.18
C LEU A 210 -1.42 -15.05 -15.49
N ASN A 211 -0.24 -15.69 -15.52
CA ASN A 211 -0.13 -17.13 -15.74
C ASN A 211 -0.77 -17.93 -14.60
N MET A 212 -0.68 -17.45 -13.36
CA MET A 212 -1.31 -18.11 -12.22
C MET A 212 -2.83 -18.05 -12.29
N ILE A 213 -3.41 -16.90 -12.64
CA ILE A 213 -4.85 -16.75 -12.85
C ILE A 213 -5.32 -17.66 -13.98
N LYS A 214 -4.61 -17.67 -15.12
CA LYS A 214 -4.92 -18.55 -16.25
C LYS A 214 -4.82 -20.03 -15.88
N LYS A 215 -3.83 -20.41 -15.06
CA LYS A 215 -3.72 -21.78 -14.54
C LYS A 215 -4.92 -22.15 -13.67
N ALA A 216 -5.34 -21.26 -12.78
CA ALA A 216 -6.53 -21.47 -11.95
C ALA A 216 -7.79 -21.62 -12.81
N LYS A 217 -7.96 -20.82 -13.88
CA LYS A 217 -9.11 -20.92 -14.81
C LYS A 217 -9.31 -22.32 -15.37
N ASN A 218 -8.22 -23.03 -15.67
CA ASN A 218 -8.27 -24.41 -16.20
C ASN A 218 -8.92 -25.42 -15.23
N SER A 219 -9.07 -25.08 -13.94
CA SER A 219 -9.74 -25.93 -12.95
C SER A 219 -11.26 -25.96 -13.10
N SER A 220 -11.86 -24.98 -13.80
CA SER A 220 -13.30 -24.73 -13.83
C SER A 220 -13.95 -24.55 -12.45
N LYS A 221 -13.16 -24.24 -11.42
CA LYS A 221 -13.64 -23.92 -10.07
C LYS A 221 -13.94 -22.42 -9.97
N PRO A 222 -14.78 -22.00 -9.02
CA PRO A 222 -14.96 -20.57 -8.79
C PRO A 222 -13.66 -19.94 -8.28
N ILE A 223 -13.29 -18.80 -8.87
CA ILE A 223 -12.02 -18.10 -8.60
C ILE A 223 -12.32 -16.71 -8.05
N VAL A 224 -11.66 -16.38 -6.94
CA VAL A 224 -11.61 -15.04 -6.34
C VAL A 224 -10.21 -14.49 -6.52
N VAL A 225 -10.07 -13.35 -7.19
CA VAL A 225 -8.81 -12.62 -7.28
C VAL A 225 -8.79 -11.51 -6.25
N ILE A 226 -7.76 -11.50 -5.41
CA ILE A 226 -7.45 -10.38 -4.49
C ILE A 226 -6.26 -9.64 -5.09
N LEU A 227 -6.48 -8.38 -5.46
CA LEU A 227 -5.48 -7.52 -6.08
C LEU A 227 -4.86 -6.60 -5.04
N LEU A 228 -3.56 -6.79 -4.79
CA LEU A 228 -2.72 -5.91 -3.97
C LEU A 228 -2.04 -4.87 -4.88
N SER A 229 -2.34 -3.59 -4.71
CA SER A 229 -1.78 -2.55 -5.58
C SER A 229 -1.86 -1.18 -4.93
N GLY A 230 -0.90 -0.30 -5.22
CA GLY A 230 -0.92 1.09 -4.76
C GLY A 230 -1.85 1.99 -5.58
N ARG A 231 -2.41 1.46 -6.67
CA ARG A 231 -3.14 2.21 -7.72
C ARG A 231 -4.00 1.26 -8.57
N PRO A 232 -4.95 1.79 -9.38
CA PRO A 232 -5.63 0.99 -10.40
C PRO A 232 -4.64 0.33 -11.36
N MET A 233 -4.80 -0.97 -11.58
CA MET A 233 -4.00 -1.78 -12.51
C MET A 233 -4.85 -2.21 -13.72
N LEU A 234 -4.23 -2.45 -14.88
CA LEU A 234 -4.98 -2.96 -16.02
C LEU A 234 -5.46 -4.39 -15.74
N LEU A 235 -6.79 -4.57 -15.71
CA LEU A 235 -7.39 -5.86 -15.39
C LEU A 235 -7.48 -6.79 -16.60
N ASN A 236 -7.59 -6.24 -17.82
CA ASN A 236 -7.66 -7.02 -19.05
C ASN A 236 -8.60 -8.25 -18.91
N ASN A 237 -8.11 -9.44 -19.28
CA ASN A 237 -8.87 -10.69 -19.25
C ASN A 237 -9.10 -11.25 -17.84
N ILE A 238 -8.54 -10.65 -16.77
CA ILE A 238 -8.78 -11.12 -15.40
C ILE A 238 -10.28 -11.11 -15.10
N LEU A 239 -10.99 -10.09 -15.58
CA LEU A 239 -12.44 -9.99 -15.43
C LEU A 239 -13.21 -11.12 -16.13
N GLU A 240 -12.63 -11.79 -17.12
CA GLU A 240 -13.24 -12.96 -17.78
C GLU A 240 -12.76 -14.29 -17.17
N ASP A 241 -11.60 -14.28 -16.52
CA ASP A 241 -10.91 -15.46 -16.02
C ASP A 241 -11.26 -15.82 -14.57
N CYS A 242 -12.00 -14.96 -13.86
CA CYS A 242 -12.41 -15.20 -12.47
C CYS A 242 -13.88 -14.81 -12.21
N ASN A 243 -14.41 -15.21 -11.06
CA ASN A 243 -15.79 -14.95 -10.67
C ASN A 243 -15.92 -13.73 -9.77
N ALA A 244 -14.90 -13.44 -8.96
CA ALA A 244 -14.86 -12.23 -8.14
C ALA A 244 -13.48 -11.56 -8.19
N VAL A 245 -13.49 -10.23 -8.13
CA VAL A 245 -12.28 -9.41 -8.03
C VAL A 245 -12.44 -8.43 -6.88
N VAL A 246 -11.49 -8.43 -5.97
CA VAL A 246 -11.41 -7.50 -4.84
C VAL A 246 -10.15 -6.65 -5.00
N ALA A 247 -10.31 -5.34 -5.10
CA ALA A 247 -9.21 -4.40 -4.93
C ALA A 247 -8.95 -4.22 -3.43
N ALA A 248 -7.84 -4.78 -2.95
CA ALA A 248 -7.45 -4.73 -1.55
C ALA A 248 -6.42 -3.63 -1.23
N TRP A 249 -5.95 -2.93 -2.27
CA TRP A 249 -4.94 -1.88 -2.18
C TRP A 249 -3.64 -2.38 -1.53
N LEU A 250 -3.10 -1.63 -0.57
CA LEU A 250 -2.01 -2.05 0.31
C LEU A 250 -2.54 -2.07 1.76
N PRO A 251 -3.15 -3.18 2.20
CA PRO A 251 -3.92 -3.25 3.46
C PRO A 251 -3.06 -3.21 4.74
N GLY A 252 -1.73 -3.26 4.65
CA GLY A 252 -0.86 -3.23 5.83
C GLY A 252 -0.88 -4.53 6.62
N THR A 253 -0.69 -4.47 7.94
CA THR A 253 -0.38 -5.67 8.75
C THR A 253 -1.57 -6.56 9.09
N GLU A 254 -2.81 -6.07 8.95
CA GLU A 254 -4.00 -6.70 9.52
C GLU A 254 -4.83 -7.44 8.47
N GLY A 255 -4.23 -8.46 7.84
CA GLY A 255 -4.87 -9.27 6.78
C GLY A 255 -6.18 -9.96 7.23
N GLN A 256 -6.42 -10.07 8.53
CA GLN A 256 -7.70 -10.54 9.07
C GLN A 256 -8.88 -9.69 8.60
N GLY A 257 -8.69 -8.38 8.39
CA GLY A 257 -9.73 -7.50 7.85
C GLY A 257 -10.21 -7.88 6.46
N ILE A 258 -9.37 -8.54 5.66
CA ILE A 258 -9.76 -9.10 4.36
C ILE A 258 -10.67 -10.30 4.54
N ALA A 259 -10.29 -11.25 5.39
CA ALA A 259 -11.09 -12.45 5.63
C ALA A 259 -12.45 -12.12 6.26
N ASP A 260 -12.51 -11.15 7.16
CA ASP A 260 -13.76 -10.68 7.77
C ASP A 260 -14.81 -10.28 6.73
N VAL A 261 -14.37 -9.59 5.67
CA VAL A 261 -15.25 -9.20 4.58
C VAL A 261 -15.53 -10.42 3.71
N LEU A 262 -14.51 -11.11 3.17
CA LEU A 262 -14.69 -12.23 2.24
C LEU A 262 -15.63 -13.34 2.74
N PHE A 263 -15.64 -13.60 4.04
CA PHE A 263 -16.46 -14.64 4.68
C PHE A 263 -17.77 -14.10 5.29
N GLY A 264 -18.11 -12.83 5.03
CA GLY A 264 -19.41 -12.25 5.34
C GLY A 264 -19.63 -11.82 6.80
N ASP A 265 -18.57 -11.69 7.61
CA ASP A 265 -18.71 -11.05 8.94
C ASP A 265 -19.03 -9.56 8.78
N PHE A 266 -18.53 -8.95 7.69
CA PHE A 266 -18.83 -7.59 7.29
C PHE A 266 -19.14 -7.53 5.79
N SER A 267 -19.96 -6.55 5.39
CA SER A 267 -20.20 -6.28 3.97
C SER A 267 -19.13 -5.37 3.39
N PHE A 268 -18.90 -5.48 2.07
CA PHE A 268 -18.12 -4.48 1.35
C PHE A 268 -18.79 -3.11 1.44
N THR A 269 -18.01 -2.11 1.85
CA THR A 269 -18.45 -0.71 1.94
C THR A 269 -17.54 0.24 1.15
N GLY A 270 -16.33 -0.20 0.80
CA GLY A 270 -15.38 0.60 0.05
C GLY A 270 -15.90 0.95 -1.34
N LYS A 271 -15.61 2.18 -1.76
CA LYS A 271 -15.86 2.71 -3.09
C LYS A 271 -14.54 3.21 -3.67
N LEU A 272 -14.38 3.10 -4.98
CA LEU A 272 -13.19 3.57 -5.69
C LEU A 272 -12.98 5.07 -5.45
N SER A 273 -11.85 5.42 -4.86
CA SER A 273 -11.37 6.81 -4.75
C SER A 273 -10.56 7.25 -5.97
N GLN A 274 -10.36 6.36 -6.95
CA GLN A 274 -9.65 6.59 -8.20
C GLN A 274 -10.42 5.98 -9.36
N THR A 275 -10.36 6.62 -10.52
CA THR A 275 -10.94 6.06 -11.74
C THR A 275 -10.14 4.82 -12.18
N TRP A 276 -10.83 3.75 -12.56
CA TRP A 276 -10.17 2.55 -13.08
C TRP A 276 -10.11 2.55 -14.61
N PRO A 277 -8.94 2.63 -15.25
CA PRO A 277 -8.81 2.70 -16.70
C PRO A 277 -9.08 1.34 -17.37
N LYS A 278 -9.53 1.37 -18.63
CA LYS A 278 -9.65 0.20 -19.51
C LYS A 278 -8.32 -0.17 -20.15
N SER A 279 -7.48 0.83 -20.45
CA SER A 279 -6.19 0.65 -21.12
C SER A 279 -5.20 1.76 -20.74
N MET A 280 -3.92 1.58 -21.07
CA MET A 280 -2.89 2.61 -20.88
C MET A 280 -3.21 3.90 -21.66
N ASP A 281 -3.82 3.80 -22.85
CA ASP A 281 -4.11 4.94 -23.73
C ASP A 281 -5.12 5.93 -23.12
N GLN A 282 -5.89 5.51 -22.12
CA GLN A 282 -6.80 6.39 -21.40
C GLN A 282 -6.11 7.25 -20.35
N ILE A 283 -4.86 6.97 -19.99
CA ILE A 283 -4.20 7.65 -18.87
C ILE A 283 -3.54 8.94 -19.37
N PRO A 284 -3.82 10.12 -18.76
CA PRO A 284 -4.65 10.33 -17.57
C PRO A 284 -6.17 10.36 -17.86
N ILE A 285 -6.95 9.69 -17.00
CA ILE A 285 -8.43 9.71 -16.99
C ILE A 285 -8.95 9.98 -15.57
N ASN A 286 -9.73 11.03 -15.41
CA ASN A 286 -10.23 11.52 -14.13
C ASN A 286 -11.72 11.85 -14.19
N VAL A 287 -12.38 11.76 -13.03
CA VAL A 287 -13.77 12.20 -12.90
C VAL A 287 -13.87 13.69 -13.23
N GLY A 288 -14.77 14.05 -14.15
CA GLY A 288 -14.93 15.41 -14.65
C GLY A 288 -14.27 15.69 -15.99
N ASP A 289 -13.48 14.76 -16.53
CA ASP A 289 -12.95 14.87 -17.90
C ASP A 289 -14.08 14.85 -18.93
N VAL A 290 -13.88 15.56 -20.06
CA VAL A 290 -14.86 15.64 -21.16
C VAL A 290 -15.17 14.25 -21.72
N GLU A 291 -14.14 13.41 -21.90
CA GLU A 291 -14.26 12.04 -22.37
C GLU A 291 -14.04 11.04 -21.22
N TYR A 292 -15.03 10.92 -20.33
CA TYR A 292 -14.98 10.03 -19.18
C TYR A 292 -15.65 8.67 -19.46
N ASN A 293 -14.86 7.67 -19.91
CA ASN A 293 -15.35 6.32 -20.21
C ASN A 293 -14.48 5.22 -19.57
N PRO A 294 -14.45 5.12 -18.23
CA PRO A 294 -13.58 4.20 -17.50
C PRO A 294 -14.08 2.75 -17.50
N LEU A 295 -13.22 1.81 -17.07
CA LEU A 295 -13.62 0.43 -16.80
C LEU A 295 -14.53 0.37 -15.57
N PHE A 296 -14.11 1.04 -14.50
CA PHE A 296 -14.92 1.30 -13.32
C PHE A 296 -14.82 2.79 -12.96
N PRO A 297 -15.94 3.51 -12.83
CA PRO A 297 -15.92 4.92 -12.50
C PRO A 297 -15.50 5.18 -11.06
N PHE A 298 -15.07 6.41 -10.78
CA PHE A 298 -14.92 6.92 -9.41
C PHE A 298 -16.22 6.68 -8.63
N GLY A 299 -16.10 6.23 -7.38
CA GLY A 299 -17.22 5.88 -6.52
C GLY A 299 -17.84 4.50 -6.80
N TYR A 300 -17.33 3.73 -7.76
CA TYR A 300 -17.78 2.35 -8.00
C TYR A 300 -17.39 1.40 -6.86
N GLY A 301 -18.18 0.37 -6.64
CA GLY A 301 -17.90 -0.70 -5.68
C GLY A 301 -19.17 -1.47 -5.36
N LEU A 302 -19.15 -2.78 -5.50
CA LEU A 302 -20.30 -3.64 -5.23
C LEU A 302 -20.46 -3.90 -3.73
N SER A 303 -21.64 -4.35 -3.34
CA SER A 303 -21.94 -4.93 -2.02
C SER A 303 -22.49 -6.36 -2.19
N TYR A 304 -22.75 -7.06 -1.09
CA TYR A 304 -23.55 -8.29 -1.12
C TYR A 304 -25.01 -8.06 -1.50
#